data_AF-A0A1E7F232-F1
#
_entry.id   AF-A0A1E7F232-F1
#
_cell.length_a   1.000
_cell.length_b   1.000
_cell.length_c   1.000
_cell.angle_alpha   90.00
_cell.angle_beta   90.00
_cell.angle_gamma   90.00
#
_symmetry.space_group_name_H-M   'P 1'
#
loop_
_entity.id
_entity.type
_entity.pdbx_description
1 polymer ?
#
loop_
_entity_poly.entity_id
_entity_poly.type
_entity_poly.pdbx_seq_one_letter_code
_entity_poly.pdbx_strand_id
1 'polypeptide(L)'
;MCQAVSEECSRHPYGEWRRKICQWSFKVIDHFKIDREVVSGAMNILDRYLASGNKCLDRRDAYSDQHECLRTIDSRTFQLTAMTSLYLAVKISDNGESQYSSSRKLKLNSFVELSRGQFCADEITGMERTILHELQWEVFPPTPI
;
A
#
# COMPACT_ATOMS: atom_id res chain seq x y z
N MET A 1 7.99 36.64 -8.73
CA MET A 1 7.80 35.60 -9.76
C MET A 1 7.94 34.23 -9.08
N CYS A 2 6.91 33.77 -8.36
CA CYS A 2 6.80 32.44 -7.73
C CYS A 2 5.35 32.23 -7.26
N GLN A 3 4.40 32.21 -8.20
CA GLN A 3 3.00 31.83 -7.93
C GLN A 3 2.47 31.13 -9.18
N ALA A 4 2.84 29.86 -9.37
CA ALA A 4 2.27 29.02 -10.43
C ALA A 4 2.48 27.51 -10.18
N VAL A 5 2.50 27.05 -8.92
CA VAL A 5 2.58 25.60 -8.61
C VAL A 5 1.41 25.13 -7.74
N SER A 6 0.41 25.98 -7.50
CA SER A 6 -0.62 25.70 -6.49
C SER A 6 -2.00 25.30 -7.03
N GLU A 7 -2.25 25.31 -8.36
CA GLU A 7 -3.63 25.17 -8.87
C GLU A 7 -3.92 23.93 -9.73
N GLU A 8 -2.96 23.02 -9.97
CA GLU A 8 -3.19 21.79 -10.75
C GLU A 8 -3.24 20.48 -9.93
N CYS A 9 -3.24 20.54 -8.60
CA CYS A 9 -3.26 19.34 -7.75
C CYS A 9 -4.68 18.85 -7.36
N SER A 10 -5.72 19.40 -7.98
CA SER A 10 -7.13 19.13 -7.60
C SER A 10 -7.76 17.95 -8.32
N ARG A 11 -7.05 17.22 -9.20
CA ARG A 11 -7.64 16.11 -9.96
C ARG A 11 -7.38 14.71 -9.41
N HIS A 12 -6.48 14.53 -8.46
CA HIS A 12 -6.24 13.21 -7.87
C HIS A 12 -5.94 13.29 -6.36
N PRO A 13 -6.87 12.88 -5.47
CA PRO A 13 -6.63 12.85 -4.03
C PRO A 13 -5.53 11.87 -3.61
N TYR A 14 -5.04 11.07 -4.57
CA TYR A 14 -3.98 10.10 -4.45
C TYR A 14 -2.71 10.64 -3.78
N GLY A 15 -2.19 11.79 -4.21
CA GLY A 15 -0.93 12.33 -3.68
C GLY A 15 -1.02 12.66 -2.19
N GLU A 16 -2.15 13.23 -1.78
CA GLU A 16 -2.39 13.55 -0.37
C GLU A 16 -2.62 12.30 0.47
N TRP A 17 -3.38 11.33 -0.04
CA TRP A 17 -3.62 10.05 0.64
C TRP A 17 -2.32 9.25 0.80
N ARG A 18 -1.50 9.18 -0.25
CA ARG A 18 -0.18 8.54 -0.24
C ARG A 18 0.73 9.18 0.81
N ARG A 19 0.76 10.51 0.89
CA ARG A 19 1.56 11.22 1.91
C ARG A 19 1.07 10.91 3.32
N LYS A 20 -0.25 10.90 3.57
CA LYS A 20 -0.84 10.57 4.87
C LYS A 20 -0.51 9.14 5.29
N ILE A 21 -0.65 8.18 4.37
CA ILE A 21 -0.29 6.78 4.59
C ILE A 21 1.20 6.63 4.88
N CYS A 22 2.07 7.24 4.09
CA CYS A 22 3.51 7.18 4.31
C CYS A 22 3.90 7.69 5.71
N GLN A 23 3.37 8.85 6.12
CA GLN A 23 3.58 9.39 7.47
C GLN A 23 3.03 8.47 8.57
N TRP A 24 1.86 7.86 8.34
CA TRP A 24 1.27 6.90 9.26
C TRP A 24 2.14 5.63 9.37
N SER A 25 2.62 5.08 8.25
CA SER A 25 3.48 3.90 8.20
C SER A 25 4.76 4.12 8.99
N PHE A 26 5.43 5.27 8.85
CA PHE A 26 6.60 5.60 9.67
C PHE A 26 6.28 5.65 11.16
N LYS A 27 5.15 6.26 11.56
CA LYS A 27 4.74 6.30 12.98
C LYS A 27 4.48 4.90 13.55
N VAL A 28 3.87 4.02 12.76
CA VAL A 28 3.62 2.62 13.14
C VAL A 28 4.97 1.91 13.30
N ILE A 29 5.82 1.92 12.28
CA ILE A 29 7.12 1.24 12.30
C ILE A 29 8.03 1.75 13.43
N ASP A 30 8.08 3.06 13.65
CA ASP A 30 8.83 3.67 14.75
C ASP A 30 8.27 3.25 16.14
N HIS A 31 6.94 3.16 16.28
CA HIS A 31 6.31 2.70 17.53
C HIS A 31 6.68 1.23 17.85
N PHE A 32 6.75 0.39 16.82
CA PHE A 32 7.10 -1.02 16.96
C PHE A 32 8.62 -1.29 16.95
N LYS A 33 9.46 -0.26 16.73
CA LYS A 33 10.92 -0.34 16.63
C LYS A 33 11.38 -1.32 15.55
N ILE A 34 10.73 -1.25 14.40
CA ILE A 34 11.09 -2.00 13.19
C ILE A 34 11.94 -1.11 12.29
N ASP A 35 12.71 -1.70 11.38
CA ASP A 35 13.50 -0.95 10.41
C ASP A 35 12.60 -0.06 9.53
N ARG A 36 13.03 1.18 9.31
CA ARG A 36 12.36 2.15 8.46
C ARG A 36 12.37 1.74 6.98
N GLU A 37 13.31 0.91 6.55
CA GLU A 37 13.35 0.33 5.21
C GLU A 37 12.06 -0.43 4.86
N VAL A 38 11.39 -1.01 5.87
CA VAL A 38 10.09 -1.68 5.70
C VAL A 38 9.04 -0.74 5.12
N VAL A 39 9.08 0.55 5.47
CA VAL A 39 8.16 1.55 4.90
C VAL A 39 8.41 1.72 3.41
N SER A 40 9.66 1.76 2.97
CA SER A 40 10.00 1.85 1.55
C SER A 40 9.47 0.64 0.76
N GLY A 41 9.62 -0.57 1.31
CA GLY A 41 9.04 -1.79 0.73
C GLY A 41 7.51 -1.75 0.68
N ALA A 42 6.86 -1.32 1.77
CA ALA A 42 5.41 -1.18 1.83
C ALA A 42 4.87 -0.17 0.80
N MET A 43 5.51 0.99 0.68
CA MET A 43 5.13 2.01 -0.30
C MET A 43 5.32 1.52 -1.73
N ASN A 44 6.38 0.76 -2.00
CA ASN A 44 6.60 0.16 -3.32
C ASN A 44 5.49 -0.85 -3.68
N ILE A 45 5.13 -1.75 -2.75
CA ILE A 45 4.05 -2.73 -2.94
C ILE A 45 2.73 -1.99 -3.21
N LEU A 46 2.42 -0.97 -2.41
CA LEU A 46 1.22 -0.14 -2.56
C LEU A 46 1.18 0.53 -3.95
N ASP A 47 2.22 1.29 -4.29
CA ASP A 47 2.30 2.04 -5.56
C ASP A 47 2.19 1.10 -6.77
N ARG A 48 2.86 -0.06 -6.74
CA ARG A 48 2.78 -1.08 -7.82
C ARG A 48 1.40 -1.72 -7.92
N TYR A 49 0.76 -2.04 -6.80
CA TYR A 49 -0.58 -2.62 -6.81
C TYR A 49 -1.56 -1.66 -7.49
N LEU A 50 -1.48 -0.39 -7.14
CA LEU A 50 -2.35 0.66 -7.66
C LEU A 50 -2.06 0.94 -9.15
N ALA A 51 -0.78 0.86 -9.57
CA ALA A 51 -0.42 0.95 -10.98
C ALA A 51 -0.91 -0.27 -11.79
N SER A 52 -0.85 -1.48 -11.22
CA SER A 52 -1.35 -2.71 -11.86
C SER A 52 -2.88 -2.78 -11.92
N GLY A 53 -3.59 -2.24 -10.93
CA GLY A 53 -5.06 -2.16 -10.91
C GLY A 53 -5.65 -1.24 -11.98
N ASN A 54 -4.82 -0.43 -12.64
CA ASN A 54 -5.17 0.38 -13.81
C ASN A 54 -5.07 -0.39 -15.14
N LYS A 55 -4.77 -1.70 -15.10
CA LYS A 55 -4.91 -2.56 -16.28
C LYS A 55 -6.40 -2.67 -16.59
N CYS A 56 -6.84 -1.88 -17.56
CA CYS A 56 -8.09 -2.06 -18.26
C CYS A 56 -8.22 -3.56 -18.56
N LEU A 57 -9.19 -4.25 -17.95
CA LEU A 57 -9.65 -5.51 -18.51
C LEU A 57 -10.39 -5.12 -19.79
N ASP A 58 -9.61 -4.98 -20.86
CA ASP A 58 -10.08 -4.97 -22.22
C ASP A 58 -10.79 -6.31 -22.46
N ARG A 59 -12.07 -6.35 -22.15
CA ARG A 59 -12.97 -7.35 -22.69
C ARG A 59 -14.21 -6.62 -23.19
N ARG A 60 -14.10 -6.22 -24.46
CA ARG A 60 -15.15 -6.15 -25.48
C ARG A 60 -16.42 -5.46 -25.00
N ASP A 61 -16.52 -4.17 -25.28
CA ASP A 61 -17.45 -3.74 -26.33
C ASP A 61 -16.83 -2.57 -27.09
N ALA A 62 -16.87 -2.70 -28.41
CA ALA A 62 -16.25 -1.83 -29.37
C ALA A 62 -16.98 -0.48 -29.45
N TYR A 63 -16.25 0.53 -29.94
CA TYR A 63 -16.81 1.75 -30.51
C TYR A 63 -17.29 2.83 -29.52
N SER A 64 -16.39 3.32 -28.66
CA SER A 64 -16.53 4.65 -28.06
C SER A 64 -15.15 5.25 -27.78
N ASP A 65 -14.91 6.38 -28.42
CA ASP A 65 -13.73 7.22 -28.31
C ASP A 65 -13.52 7.68 -26.86
N GLN A 66 -12.26 7.61 -26.41
CA GLN A 66 -11.70 8.30 -25.24
C GLN A 66 -12.48 8.22 -23.92
N HIS A 67 -12.53 7.04 -23.29
CA HIS A 67 -12.77 6.98 -21.84
C HIS A 67 -11.64 6.22 -21.16
N GLU A 68 -10.67 6.99 -20.65
CA GLU A 68 -9.66 6.52 -19.72
C GLU A 68 -10.42 5.91 -18.52
N CYS A 69 -10.49 4.58 -18.45
CA CYS A 69 -11.10 3.86 -17.34
C CYS A 69 -10.21 4.00 -16.11
N LEU A 70 -10.10 5.23 -15.58
CA LEU A 70 -9.58 5.47 -14.26
C LEU A 70 -10.52 4.77 -13.29
N ARG A 71 -10.09 3.62 -12.76
CA ARG A 71 -10.73 3.09 -11.55
C ARG A 71 -10.60 4.17 -10.48
N THR A 72 -11.72 4.76 -10.12
CA THR A 72 -11.83 5.60 -8.94
C THR A 72 -11.67 4.70 -7.73
N ILE A 73 -10.44 4.64 -7.21
CA ILE A 73 -10.16 3.90 -5.99
C ILE A 73 -10.83 4.65 -4.84
N ASP A 74 -11.76 3.99 -4.17
CA ASP A 74 -12.40 4.54 -3.00
C ASP A 74 -11.41 4.63 -1.84
N SER A 75 -11.65 5.59 -0.94
CA SER A 75 -10.76 5.85 0.19
C SER A 75 -10.61 4.63 1.11
N ARG A 76 -11.65 3.79 1.23
CA ARG A 76 -11.64 2.59 2.08
C ARG A 76 -10.74 1.52 1.48
N THR A 77 -10.87 1.22 0.19
CA THR A 77 -9.97 0.27 -0.50
C THR A 77 -8.53 0.75 -0.44
N PHE A 78 -8.27 2.05 -0.69
CA PHE A 78 -6.92 2.60 -0.59
C PHE A 78 -6.30 2.38 0.80
N GLN A 79 -7.07 2.66 1.86
CA GLN A 79 -6.60 2.46 3.24
C GLN A 79 -6.35 0.97 3.56
N LEU A 80 -7.27 0.09 3.16
CA LEU A 80 -7.11 -1.36 3.34
C LEU A 80 -5.86 -1.87 2.63
N THR A 81 -5.69 -1.52 1.35
CA THR A 81 -4.51 -1.88 0.57
C THR A 81 -3.24 -1.36 1.24
N ALA A 82 -3.21 -0.09 1.65
CA ALA A 82 -2.06 0.51 2.32
C ALA A 82 -1.66 -0.21 3.62
N MET A 83 -2.63 -0.52 4.48
CA MET A 83 -2.36 -1.27 5.71
C MET A 83 -1.84 -2.68 5.41
N THR A 84 -2.43 -3.36 4.44
CA THR A 84 -2.01 -4.71 4.05
C THR A 84 -0.64 -4.73 3.39
N SER A 85 -0.29 -3.70 2.58
CA SER A 85 1.06 -3.53 2.03
C SER A 85 2.10 -3.37 3.14
N LEU A 86 1.77 -2.63 4.21
CA LEU A 86 2.66 -2.51 5.38
C LEU A 86 2.80 -3.84 6.12
N TYR A 87 1.69 -4.56 6.32
CA TYR A 87 1.70 -5.90 6.92
C TYR A 87 2.58 -6.89 6.12
N LEU A 88 2.45 -6.89 4.79
CA LEU A 88 3.28 -7.71 3.90
C LEU A 88 4.75 -7.36 4.01
N ALA A 89 5.10 -6.07 3.94
CA ALA A 89 6.49 -5.63 4.04
C ALA A 89 7.12 -6.04 5.37
N VAL A 90 6.42 -5.85 6.49
CA VAL A 90 6.90 -6.30 7.81
C VAL A 90 7.12 -7.82 7.84
N LYS A 91 6.18 -8.58 7.28
CA LYS A 91 6.28 -10.05 7.20
C LYS A 91 7.48 -10.51 6.38
N ILE A 92 7.80 -9.81 5.29
CA ILE A 92 8.93 -10.13 4.40
C ILE A 92 10.27 -9.83 5.10
N SER A 93 10.38 -8.67 5.75
CA SER A 93 11.61 -8.25 6.42
C SER A 93 11.98 -9.11 7.64
N ASP A 94 11.01 -9.77 8.29
CA ASP A 94 11.26 -10.70 9.41
C ASP A 94 11.87 -12.06 8.95
N ASN A 95 11.83 -12.39 7.64
CA ASN A 95 12.35 -13.66 7.12
C ASN A 95 13.87 -13.66 6.87
N GLY A 96 14.54 -12.50 6.97
CA GLY A 96 15.97 -12.33 6.74
C GLY A 96 16.78 -12.17 8.04
N GLU A 97 17.37 -13.26 8.51
CA GLU A 97 18.63 -13.31 9.27
C GLU A 97 18.80 -12.72 10.69
N SER A 98 17.89 -11.96 11.30
CA SER A 98 18.12 -11.51 12.69
C SER A 98 17.55 -12.45 13.77
N GLN A 99 18.27 -13.53 14.08
CA GLN A 99 18.00 -14.42 15.22
C GLN A 99 18.15 -13.76 16.61
N TYR A 100 18.36 -12.43 16.68
CA TYR A 100 18.56 -11.70 17.94
C TYR A 100 17.65 -10.49 18.13
N SER A 101 16.87 -10.09 17.11
CA SER A 101 15.92 -9.00 17.27
C SER A 101 14.56 -9.55 17.68
N SER A 102 14.32 -9.62 19.00
CA SER A 102 12.98 -9.83 19.58
C SER A 102 12.03 -8.65 19.32
N SER A 103 12.19 -7.90 18.22
CA SER A 103 11.25 -6.88 17.78
C SER A 103 9.93 -7.57 17.49
N ARG A 104 9.02 -7.45 18.47
CA ARG A 104 7.65 -7.94 18.50
C ARG A 104 7.10 -8.13 17.09
N LYS A 105 7.03 -9.39 16.66
CA LYS A 105 6.35 -9.81 15.42
C LYS A 105 5.03 -9.07 15.37
N LEU A 106 4.92 -8.09 14.49
CA LEU A 106 3.69 -7.33 14.30
C LEU A 106 2.64 -8.31 13.79
N LYS A 107 1.77 -8.77 14.69
CA LYS A 107 0.76 -9.78 14.37
C LYS A 107 -0.39 -9.12 13.64
N LEU A 108 -1.13 -9.93 12.87
CA LEU A 108 -2.35 -9.52 12.19
C LEU A 108 -3.33 -8.80 13.14
N ASN A 109 -3.46 -9.27 14.39
CA ASN A 109 -4.31 -8.64 15.41
C ASN A 109 -3.90 -7.19 15.73
N SER A 110 -2.62 -6.85 15.69
CA SER A 110 -2.17 -5.48 15.90
C SER A 110 -2.63 -4.56 14.76
N PHE A 111 -2.72 -5.06 13.52
CA PHE A 111 -3.28 -4.29 12.41
C PHE A 111 -4.80 -4.12 12.53
N VAL A 112 -5.52 -5.11 13.06
CA VAL A 112 -6.96 -4.99 13.38
C VAL A 112 -7.19 -3.95 14.49
N GLU A 113 -6.33 -3.90 15.50
CA GLU A 113 -6.39 -2.87 16.55
C GLU A 113 -6.04 -1.48 16.00
N LEU A 114 -5.01 -1.38 15.16
CA LEU A 114 -4.60 -0.13 14.51
C LEU A 114 -5.68 0.40 13.55
N SER A 115 -6.47 -0.48 12.94
CA SER A 115 -7.62 -0.10 12.12
C SER A 115 -8.80 0.42 12.94
N ARG A 116 -8.73 0.37 14.28
CA ARG A 116 -9.82 0.78 15.20
C ARG A 116 -11.15 0.09 14.88
N GLY A 117 -11.08 -1.16 14.40
CA GLY A 117 -12.26 -1.93 14.01
C GLY A 117 -12.85 -1.58 12.64
N GLN A 118 -12.20 -0.75 11.83
CA GLN A 118 -12.63 -0.47 10.46
C GLN A 118 -12.43 -1.65 9.51
N PHE A 119 -11.48 -2.52 9.83
CA PHE A 119 -11.13 -3.69 9.03
C PHE A 119 -10.88 -4.89 9.93
N CYS A 120 -11.45 -6.04 9.56
CA CYS A 120 -11.22 -7.30 10.27
C CYS A 120 -10.03 -8.08 9.70
N ALA A 121 -9.61 -9.12 10.43
CA ALA A 121 -8.51 -9.99 10.02
C ALA A 121 -8.75 -10.62 8.64
N ASP A 122 -9.99 -11.05 8.36
CA ASP A 122 -10.36 -11.66 7.08
C ASP A 122 -10.25 -10.70 5.90
N GLU A 123 -10.60 -9.42 6.09
CA GLU A 123 -10.46 -8.39 5.06
C GLU A 123 -8.98 -8.11 4.75
N ILE A 124 -8.13 -8.06 5.78
CA ILE A 124 -6.68 -7.86 5.62
C ILE A 124 -6.05 -9.06 4.91
N THR A 125 -6.37 -10.29 5.33
CA THR A 125 -5.88 -11.53 4.69
C THR A 125 -6.47 -11.75 3.29
N GLY A 126 -7.69 -11.30 3.04
CA GLY A 126 -8.29 -11.26 1.71
C GLY A 126 -7.51 -10.33 0.79
N MET A 127 -7.31 -9.08 1.22
CA MET A 127 -6.54 -8.09 0.49
C MET A 127 -5.09 -8.54 0.28
N GLU A 128 -4.50 -9.25 1.25
CA GLU A 128 -3.13 -9.79 1.13
C GLU A 128 -3.01 -10.70 -0.08
N ARG A 129 -3.93 -11.66 -0.20
CA ARG A 129 -3.96 -12.59 -1.34
C ARG A 129 -4.19 -11.86 -2.66
N THR A 130 -5.06 -10.84 -2.67
CA THR A 130 -5.30 -10.01 -3.85
C THR A 130 -4.03 -9.28 -4.27
N ILE A 131 -3.34 -8.59 -3.35
CA ILE A 131 -2.10 -7.86 -3.65
C ILE A 131 -1.03 -8.82 -4.18
N LEU A 132 -0.83 -9.97 -3.54
CA LEU A 132 0.15 -10.96 -3.98
C LEU A 132 -0.15 -11.51 -5.36
N HIS A 133 -1.41 -11.80 -5.66
CA HIS A 133 -1.83 -12.30 -6.97
C HIS A 133 -1.65 -11.24 -8.07
N GLU A 134 -2.06 -9.99 -7.80
CA GLU A 134 -1.92 -8.87 -8.75
C GLU A 134 -0.45 -8.52 -9.04
N LEU A 135 0.42 -8.67 -8.04
CA LEU A 135 1.86 -8.46 -8.19
C LEU A 135 2.62 -9.73 -8.63
N GLN A 136 1.91 -10.83 -8.94
CA GLN A 136 2.51 -12.12 -9.32
C GLN A 136 3.61 -12.59 -8.34
N TRP A 137 3.42 -12.32 -7.05
CA TRP A 137 4.38 -12.62 -5.97
C TRP A 137 5.73 -11.87 -6.04
N GLU A 138 5.87 -10.88 -6.93
CA GLU A 138 7.08 -10.06 -7.05
C GLU A 138 7.14 -8.98 -5.95
N VAL A 139 7.14 -9.38 -4.68
CA VAL A 139 7.14 -8.44 -3.54
C VAL A 139 8.53 -8.01 -3.08
N PHE A 140 9.59 -8.44 -3.77
CA PHE A 140 10.98 -8.12 -3.45
C PHE A 140 11.69 -7.36 -4.58
N PRO A 141 11.35 -6.08 -4.84
CA PRO A 141 12.18 -5.25 -5.69
C PRO A 141 13.45 -4.83 -4.95
N PRO A 142 14.58 -4.58 -5.63
CA PRO A 142 15.72 -3.92 -5.02
C PRO A 142 15.24 -2.54 -4.54
N THR A 143 15.08 -2.39 -3.23
CA THR A 143 14.87 -1.06 -2.64
C THR A 143 16.15 -0.26 -2.85
N PRO A 144 16.06 1.02 -3.24
CA PRO A 144 17.25 1.85 -3.39
C PRO A 144 17.92 1.99 -2.03
N ILE A 145 18.99 1.23 -1.85
CA ILE A 145 20.02 1.35 -0.83
C ILE A 145 21.31 1.64 -1.58
#